data_AF-A0A969GJM4-F1
#
_entry.id   AF-A0A969GJM4-F1
#
_cell.length_a   1.000
_cell.length_b   1.000
_cell.length_c   1.000
_cell.angle_alpha   90.00
_cell.angle_beta   90.00
_cell.angle_gamma   90.00
#
_symmetry.space_group_name_H-M   'P 1'
#
loop_
_entity.id
_entity.type
_entity.pdbx_description
1 polymer ?
#
loop_
_entity_poly.entity_id
_entity_poly.type
_entity_poly.pdbx_seq_one_letter_code
_entity_poly.pdbx_strand_id
1 'polypeptide(L)'
;MPSLFTLNPTLANYEYVLQRMPAFVTYFQNSTIVTVGAVLLQVAVAALAGYAFARLDFPGRDAIFYSMILLTFVPRAGGLMAQYELMSFLNLRNSLLGLILAFASGIPIPIFIMRQTFLNLPREFEDAAMIDGCNRFNAFLRVMLPMATGGMLVVGLFEFIRVWGEYLFTLTMIDRPDLYTLGMGIAMQFVGLALEDGEFTSYGAEAAVYLLTSAPVLILFILFQRMFIRGMMEGLKL
;
A
#
# COMPACT_ATOMS: atom_id res chain seq x y z
N MET A 1 30.55 -18.53 -21.42
CA MET A 1 29.77 -17.37 -21.92
C MET A 1 28.65 -17.12 -20.93
N PRO A 2 28.35 -15.86 -20.54
CA PRO A 2 27.16 -15.59 -19.74
C PRO A 2 25.93 -16.01 -20.54
N SER A 3 25.19 -17.00 -20.04
CA SER A 3 23.92 -17.42 -20.63
C SER A 3 22.78 -16.67 -19.95
N LEU A 4 21.80 -16.22 -20.74
CA LEU A 4 20.58 -15.59 -20.21
C LEU A 4 19.74 -16.55 -19.36
N PHE A 5 19.89 -17.86 -19.59
CA PHE A 5 19.17 -18.91 -18.87
C PHE A 5 20.14 -19.76 -18.06
N THR A 6 19.75 -20.14 -16.85
CA THR A 6 20.55 -21.04 -16.01
C THR A 6 20.65 -22.40 -16.68
N LEU A 7 21.87 -22.86 -16.96
CA LEU A 7 22.11 -24.16 -17.60
C LEU A 7 21.71 -25.33 -16.68
N ASN A 8 21.65 -25.09 -15.37
CA ASN A 8 21.19 -26.04 -14.34
C ASN A 8 20.24 -25.31 -13.38
N PRO A 9 18.91 -25.32 -13.61
CA PRO A 9 17.96 -24.74 -12.66
C PRO A 9 17.96 -25.54 -11.35
N THR A 10 18.01 -24.84 -10.22
CA THR A 10 18.00 -25.44 -8.87
C THR A 10 17.20 -24.58 -7.90
N LEU A 11 16.59 -25.22 -6.90
CA LEU A 11 15.87 -24.55 -5.81
C LEU A 11 16.75 -24.29 -4.57
N ALA A 12 18.02 -24.68 -4.61
CA ALA A 12 18.91 -24.67 -3.45
C ALA A 12 19.06 -23.28 -2.83
N ASN A 13 19.04 -22.21 -3.63
CA ASN A 13 19.13 -20.84 -3.11
C ASN A 13 17.88 -20.45 -2.30
N TYR A 14 16.69 -20.91 -2.69
CA TYR A 14 15.45 -20.65 -1.96
C TYR A 14 15.42 -21.45 -0.64
N GLU A 15 15.81 -22.72 -0.69
CA GLU A 15 15.92 -23.57 0.51
C GLU A 15 16.95 -23.00 1.49
N TYR A 16 18.12 -22.57 1.01
CA TYR A 16 19.16 -21.94 1.80
C TYR A 16 18.64 -20.68 2.53
N VAL A 17 17.95 -19.80 1.81
CA VAL A 17 17.35 -18.58 2.36
C VAL A 17 16.31 -18.92 3.45
N LEU A 18 15.41 -19.87 3.18
CA LEU A 18 14.37 -20.26 4.13
C LEU A 18 14.93 -20.96 5.38
N GLN A 19 16.00 -21.73 5.25
CA GLN A 19 16.68 -22.37 6.39
C GLN A 19 17.42 -21.35 7.25
N ARG A 20 18.06 -20.35 6.63
CA ARG A 20 18.78 -19.29 7.35
C ARG A 20 17.85 -18.21 7.93
N MET A 21 16.59 -18.14 7.47
CA MET A 21 15.55 -17.24 7.99
C MET A 21 14.34 -18.02 8.54
N PRO A 22 14.47 -18.67 9.71
CA PRO A 22 13.36 -19.44 10.29
C PRO A 22 12.11 -18.58 10.58
N ALA A 23 12.27 -17.27 10.76
CA ALA A 23 11.18 -16.32 10.99
C ALA A 23 10.55 -15.76 9.70
N PHE A 24 10.95 -16.21 8.51
CA PHE A 24 10.45 -15.70 7.23
C PHE A 24 8.93 -15.70 7.14
N VAL A 25 8.29 -16.80 7.57
CA VAL A 25 6.82 -16.94 7.57
C VAL A 25 6.16 -15.87 8.45
N THR A 26 6.71 -15.62 9.63
CA THR A 26 6.24 -14.56 10.53
C THR A 26 6.37 -13.19 9.88
N TYR A 27 7.47 -12.91 9.20
CA TYR A 27 7.68 -11.62 8.54
C TYR A 27 6.73 -11.41 7.36
N PHE A 28 6.48 -12.47 6.60
CA PHE A 28 5.50 -12.48 5.52
C PHE A 28 4.08 -12.23 6.06
N GLN A 29 3.71 -12.89 7.17
CA GLN A 29 2.42 -12.69 7.83
C GLN A 29 2.27 -11.26 8.35
N ASN A 30 3.27 -10.73 9.05
CA ASN A 30 3.28 -9.37 9.56
C ASN A 30 3.15 -8.36 8.41
N SER A 31 3.93 -8.52 7.34
CA SER A 31 3.84 -7.69 6.13
C SER A 31 2.44 -7.71 5.53
N THR A 32 1.83 -8.90 5.46
CA THR A 32 0.48 -9.08 4.91
C THR A 32 -0.57 -8.40 5.79
N ILE A 33 -0.52 -8.60 7.11
CA ILE A 33 -1.44 -7.99 8.07
C ILE A 33 -1.35 -6.46 7.99
N VAL A 34 -0.13 -5.92 8.01
CA VAL A 34 0.11 -4.47 7.97
C VAL A 34 -0.35 -3.88 6.64
N THR A 35 0.03 -4.51 5.52
CA THR A 35 -0.31 -4.00 4.18
C THR A 35 -1.81 -4.05 3.94
N VAL A 36 -2.45 -5.20 4.15
CA VAL A 36 -3.90 -5.34 3.92
C VAL A 36 -4.69 -4.44 4.87
N GLY A 37 -4.32 -4.38 6.15
CA GLY A 37 -4.97 -3.53 7.13
C GLY A 37 -4.88 -2.04 6.78
N ALA A 38 -3.68 -1.57 6.43
CA ALA A 38 -3.47 -0.17 6.04
C ALA A 38 -4.23 0.17 4.75
N VAL A 39 -4.11 -0.67 3.71
CA VAL A 39 -4.75 -0.44 2.41
C VAL A 39 -6.27 -0.40 2.52
N LEU A 40 -6.88 -1.35 3.24
CA LEU A 40 -8.33 -1.35 3.43
C LEU A 40 -8.82 -0.09 4.15
N LEU A 41 -8.10 0.33 5.20
CA LEU A 41 -8.43 1.54 5.93
C LEU A 41 -8.27 2.79 5.05
N GLN A 42 -7.20 2.87 4.26
CA GLN A 42 -6.97 3.98 3.33
C GLN A 42 -8.04 4.05 2.26
N VAL A 43 -8.39 2.92 1.62
CA VAL A 43 -9.43 2.88 0.58
C VAL A 43 -10.77 3.33 1.17
N ALA A 44 -11.12 2.85 2.36
CA ALA A 44 -12.36 3.24 3.03
C ALA A 44 -12.40 4.75 3.34
N VAL A 45 -11.35 5.30 3.96
CA VAL A 45 -11.25 6.72 4.29
C VAL A 45 -11.20 7.58 3.02
N ALA A 46 -10.42 7.16 2.03
CA ALA A 46 -10.28 7.88 0.76
C ALA A 46 -11.57 7.88 -0.06
N ALA A 47 -12.34 6.78 -0.05
CA ALA A 47 -13.63 6.74 -0.73
C ALA A 47 -14.63 7.71 -0.09
N LEU A 48 -14.72 7.74 1.24
CA LEU A 48 -15.58 8.67 1.97
C LEU A 48 -15.16 10.13 1.74
N ALA A 49 -13.90 10.46 1.99
CA ALA A 49 -13.38 11.82 1.85
C ALA A 49 -13.38 12.28 0.38
N GLY A 50 -12.99 11.41 -0.55
CA GLY A 50 -13.01 11.69 -1.99
C GLY A 50 -14.41 12.00 -2.48
N TYR A 51 -15.42 11.24 -2.04
CA TYR A 51 -16.83 11.53 -2.34
C TYR A 51 -17.25 12.87 -1.75
N ALA A 52 -16.91 13.15 -0.49
CA ALA A 52 -17.23 14.44 0.15
C ALA A 52 -16.63 15.63 -0.62
N PHE A 53 -15.35 15.57 -0.99
CA PHE A 53 -14.68 16.63 -1.76
C PHE A 53 -15.17 16.75 -3.21
N ALA A 54 -15.81 15.72 -3.76
CA ALA A 54 -16.35 15.73 -5.13
C ALA A 54 -17.81 16.20 -5.18
N ARG A 55 -18.61 15.87 -4.17
CA ARG A 55 -20.09 15.94 -4.22
C ARG A 55 -20.74 16.84 -3.19
N LEU A 56 -20.06 17.12 -2.07
CA LEU A 56 -20.61 17.99 -1.03
C LEU A 56 -20.07 19.40 -1.19
N ASP A 57 -20.94 20.38 -0.95
CA ASP A 57 -20.57 21.78 -0.84
C ASP A 57 -20.49 22.15 0.65
N PHE A 58 -19.29 22.50 1.11
CA PHE A 58 -19.04 22.93 2.49
C PHE A 58 -17.97 24.04 2.52
N PRO A 59 -18.04 24.95 3.50
CA PRO A 59 -17.12 26.08 3.57
C PRO A 59 -15.67 25.59 3.70
N GLY A 60 -14.79 26.15 2.86
CA GLY A 60 -13.37 25.79 2.87
C GLY A 60 -13.00 24.49 2.15
N ARG A 61 -13.95 23.80 1.50
CA ARG A 61 -13.71 22.54 0.76
C ARG A 61 -12.45 22.54 -0.07
N ASP A 62 -12.35 23.49 -1.00
CA ASP A 62 -11.25 23.52 -1.97
C ASP A 62 -9.94 23.97 -1.31
N ALA A 63 -10.00 24.88 -0.32
CA ALA A 63 -8.83 25.28 0.46
C ALA A 63 -8.24 24.10 1.26
N ILE A 64 -9.08 23.33 1.96
CA ILE A 64 -8.67 22.13 2.69
C ILE A 64 -8.08 21.12 1.71
N PHE A 65 -8.76 20.84 0.60
CA PHE A 65 -8.28 19.89 -0.40
C PHE A 65 -6.91 20.29 -0.96
N TYR A 66 -6.75 21.52 -1.45
CA TYR A 66 -5.49 21.97 -2.03
C TYR A 66 -4.37 22.06 -0.99
N SER A 67 -4.66 22.48 0.25
CA SER A 67 -3.66 22.48 1.33
C SER A 67 -3.11 21.08 1.60
N MET A 68 -3.99 20.07 1.64
CA MET A 68 -3.61 18.67 1.83
C MET A 68 -2.72 18.15 0.70
N ILE A 69 -3.01 18.51 -0.56
CA ILE A 69 -2.17 18.14 -1.70
C ILE A 69 -0.82 18.86 -1.65
N LEU A 70 -0.79 20.15 -1.35
CA LEU A 70 0.45 20.92 -1.23
C LEU A 70 1.38 20.35 -0.17
N LEU A 71 0.83 19.93 0.98
CA LEU A 71 1.61 19.30 2.05
C LEU A 71 2.24 17.96 1.65
N THR A 72 1.78 17.32 0.57
CA THR A 72 2.39 16.07 0.07
C THR A 72 3.77 16.30 -0.54
N PHE A 73 4.08 17.52 -1.00
CA PHE A 73 5.41 17.88 -1.51
C PHE A 73 6.42 18.13 -0.39
N VAL A 74 5.98 18.24 0.87
CA VAL A 74 6.89 18.33 2.01
C VAL A 74 7.55 16.96 2.21
N PRO A 75 8.88 16.86 2.15
CA PRO A 75 9.57 15.58 2.25
C PRO A 75 9.29 14.87 3.57
N ARG A 76 8.77 13.64 3.50
CA ARG A 76 8.46 12.82 4.69
C ARG A 76 9.67 12.51 5.56
N ALA A 77 10.87 12.47 4.98
CA ALA A 77 12.11 12.18 5.71
C ALA A 77 12.37 13.16 6.87
N GLY A 78 12.02 14.45 6.71
CA GLY A 78 12.13 15.44 7.78
C GLY A 78 11.11 15.24 8.92
N GLY A 79 10.01 14.53 8.65
CA GLY A 79 8.94 14.25 9.61
C GLY A 79 9.08 12.92 10.35
N LEU A 80 10.09 12.09 10.04
CA LEU A 80 10.24 10.74 10.61
C LEU A 80 10.39 10.80 12.14
N MET A 81 11.17 11.75 12.65
CA MET A 81 11.33 11.97 14.10
C MET A 81 10.01 12.39 14.76
N ALA A 82 9.26 13.30 14.14
CA ALA A 82 7.96 13.72 14.65
C ALA A 82 6.95 12.56 14.68
N GLN A 83 6.96 11.71 13.66
CA GLN A 83 6.13 10.50 13.63
C GLN A 83 6.56 9.50 14.71
N TYR A 84 7.86 9.34 14.95
CA TYR A 84 8.38 8.51 16.04
C TYR A 84 7.88 9.00 17.39
N GLU A 85 8.03 10.29 17.68
CA GLU A 85 7.59 10.89 18.94
C GLU A 85 6.07 10.77 19.12
N LEU A 86 5.29 11.04 18.07
CA LEU A 86 3.84 10.89 18.10
C LEU A 86 3.43 9.44 18.40
N MET A 87 4.00 8.47 17.70
CA MET A 87 3.67 7.06 17.92
C MET A 87 4.14 6.56 19.29
N SER A 88 5.24 7.10 19.80
CA SER A 88 5.70 6.81 21.16
C SER A 88 4.75 7.39 22.20
N PHE A 89 4.32 8.63 22.02
CA PHE A 89 3.34 9.30 22.88
C PHE A 89 2.00 8.57 22.90
N LEU A 90 1.54 8.07 21.75
CA LEU A 90 0.32 7.29 21.62
C LEU A 90 0.46 5.83 22.09
N ASN A 91 1.65 5.39 22.52
CA ASN A 91 1.97 4.00 22.85
C ASN A 91 1.66 3.01 21.70
N LEU A 92 1.81 3.45 20.46
CA LEU A 92 1.58 2.66 19.25
C LEU A 92 2.88 2.13 18.62
N ARG A 93 4.05 2.58 19.11
CA ARG A 93 5.33 1.97 18.72
C ARG A 93 5.37 0.49 19.08
N ASN A 94 6.17 -0.26 18.34
CA ASN A 94 6.41 -1.68 18.54
C ASN A 94 5.13 -2.52 18.50
N SER A 95 4.20 -2.16 17.59
CA SER A 95 2.93 -2.84 17.36
C SER A 95 2.54 -2.83 15.87
N LEU A 96 1.93 -3.93 15.38
CA LEU A 96 1.42 -3.98 14.00
C LEU A 96 0.24 -3.03 13.78
N LEU A 97 -0.59 -2.83 14.81
CA LEU A 97 -1.68 -1.84 14.76
C LEU A 97 -1.14 -0.43 14.56
N GLY A 98 -0.06 -0.07 15.27
CA GLY A 98 0.61 1.21 15.08
C GLY A 98 1.09 1.41 13.66
N LEU A 99 1.70 0.40 13.04
CA LEU A 99 2.09 0.44 11.62
C LEU A 99 0.89 0.60 10.69
N ILE A 100 -0.20 -0.15 10.92
CA ILE A 100 -1.44 -0.05 10.13
C ILE A 100 -1.96 1.39 10.16
N LEU A 101 -2.08 1.97 11.35
CA LEU A 101 -2.59 3.33 11.52
C LEU A 101 -1.64 4.38 10.92
N ALA A 102 -0.32 4.21 11.08
CA ALA A 102 0.67 5.12 10.50
C ALA A 102 0.61 5.14 8.99
N PHE A 103 0.62 3.95 8.38
CA PHE A 103 0.56 3.85 6.93
C PHE A 103 -0.77 4.33 6.41
N ALA A 104 -1.85 4.09 7.14
CA ALA A 104 -3.16 4.55 6.77
C ALA A 104 -3.33 6.08 6.82
N SER A 105 -2.50 6.79 7.59
CA SER A 105 -2.55 8.26 7.64
C SER A 105 -2.05 8.93 6.35
N GLY A 106 -1.43 8.17 5.43
CA GLY A 106 -0.97 8.64 4.12
C GLY A 106 -2.11 8.86 3.11
N ILE A 107 -3.14 9.63 3.48
CA ILE A 107 -4.40 9.80 2.74
C ILE A 107 -4.44 10.83 1.59
N PRO A 108 -3.53 11.83 1.44
CA PRO A 108 -3.69 12.88 0.44
C PRO A 108 -3.85 12.39 -1.02
N ILE A 109 -2.96 11.49 -1.46
CA ILE A 109 -2.99 10.92 -2.81
C ILE A 109 -4.19 9.98 -3.01
N PRO A 110 -4.48 9.03 -2.09
CA PRO A 110 -5.71 8.26 -2.13
C PRO A 110 -6.98 9.12 -2.26
N ILE A 111 -7.11 10.18 -1.46
CA ILE A 111 -8.27 11.10 -1.52
C ILE A 111 -8.31 11.84 -2.84
N PHE A 112 -7.16 12.28 -3.36
CA PHE A 112 -7.09 12.92 -4.68
C PHE A 112 -7.64 11.98 -5.77
N ILE A 113 -7.16 10.73 -5.83
CA ILE A 113 -7.58 9.75 -6.82
C ILE A 113 -9.08 9.47 -6.70
N MET A 114 -9.59 9.26 -5.48
CA MET A 114 -11.02 9.01 -5.26
C MET A 114 -11.86 10.24 -5.62
N ARG A 115 -11.42 11.46 -5.29
CA ARG A 115 -12.12 12.68 -5.69
C ARG A 115 -12.23 12.78 -7.21
N GLN A 116 -11.13 12.57 -7.94
CA GLN A 116 -11.16 12.60 -9.41
C GLN A 116 -12.06 11.50 -9.98
N THR A 117 -12.00 10.31 -9.39
CA THR A 117 -12.89 9.19 -9.75
C THR A 117 -14.36 9.60 -9.60
N PHE A 118 -14.74 10.15 -8.45
CA PHE A 118 -16.12 10.58 -8.22
C PHE A 118 -16.53 11.80 -9.06
N LEU A 119 -15.61 12.71 -9.43
CA LEU A 119 -15.92 13.83 -10.33
C LEU A 119 -16.22 13.37 -11.75
N ASN A 120 -15.57 12.29 -12.21
CA ASN A 120 -15.78 11.74 -13.54
C ASN A 120 -17.07 10.92 -13.69
N LEU A 121 -17.69 10.51 -12.58
CA LEU A 121 -18.98 9.82 -12.62
C LEU A 121 -20.11 10.82 -12.93
N PRO A 122 -21.10 10.47 -13.79
CA PRO A 122 -22.22 11.37 -14.07
C PRO A 122 -23.06 11.66 -12.80
N ARG A 123 -23.49 12.92 -12.60
CA ARG A 123 -24.24 13.34 -11.40
C ARG A 123 -25.64 12.77 -11.36
N GLU A 124 -26.19 12.47 -12.52
CA GLU A 124 -27.55 12.03 -12.75
C GLU A 124 -27.85 10.70 -12.03
N PHE A 125 -26.85 9.84 -11.83
CA PHE A 125 -27.00 8.59 -11.07
C PHE A 125 -27.25 8.83 -9.58
N GLU A 126 -26.58 9.83 -9.00
CA GLU A 126 -26.77 10.22 -7.61
C GLU A 126 -28.15 10.89 -7.43
N ASP A 127 -28.50 11.80 -8.35
CA ASP A 127 -29.77 12.51 -8.33
C ASP A 127 -30.96 11.55 -8.52
N ALA A 128 -30.86 10.58 -9.43
CA ALA A 128 -31.88 9.55 -9.63
C ALA A 128 -32.07 8.69 -8.37
N ALA A 129 -30.97 8.26 -7.73
CA ALA A 129 -31.06 7.50 -6.48
C ALA A 129 -31.74 8.30 -5.36
N MET A 130 -31.50 9.62 -5.30
CA MET A 130 -32.16 10.50 -4.34
C MET A 130 -33.66 10.68 -4.64
N ILE A 131 -34.05 10.76 -5.90
CA ILE A 131 -35.46 10.77 -6.33
C ILE A 131 -36.15 9.46 -5.93
N ASP A 132 -35.45 8.33 -6.02
CA ASP A 132 -35.92 7.00 -5.58
C ASP A 132 -35.95 6.82 -4.04
N GLY A 133 -35.69 7.89 -3.29
CA GLY A 133 -35.81 7.92 -1.83
C GLY A 133 -34.53 7.55 -1.07
N CYS A 134 -33.39 7.40 -1.74
CA CYS A 134 -32.11 7.27 -1.04
C CYS A 134 -31.70 8.60 -0.41
N ASN A 135 -31.30 8.57 0.86
CA ASN A 135 -30.48 9.66 1.40
C ASN A 135 -29.08 9.62 0.76
N ARG A 136 -28.31 10.71 0.87
CA ARG A 136 -26.98 10.81 0.25
C ARG A 136 -26.01 9.71 0.63
N PHE A 137 -26.01 9.29 1.89
CA PHE A 137 -25.13 8.21 2.35
C PHE A 137 -25.50 6.87 1.73
N ASN A 138 -26.80 6.59 1.58
CA ASN A 138 -27.30 5.41 0.88
C ASN A 138 -27.01 5.48 -0.63
N ALA A 139 -27.16 6.65 -1.26
CA ALA A 139 -26.78 6.87 -2.66
C ALA A 139 -25.27 6.65 -2.86
N PHE A 140 -24.44 7.16 -1.94
CA PHE A 140 -23.02 6.88 -1.90
C PHE A 140 -22.74 5.37 -1.84
N LEU A 141 -23.25 4.67 -0.80
CA LEU A 141 -22.91 3.27 -0.58
C LEU A 141 -23.44 2.33 -1.67
N ARG A 142 -24.64 2.57 -2.19
CA ARG A 142 -25.35 1.63 -3.08
C ARG A 142 -25.17 1.93 -4.57
N VAL A 143 -24.84 3.17 -4.94
CA VAL A 143 -24.73 3.59 -6.34
C VAL A 143 -23.33 4.07 -6.65
N MET A 144 -22.88 5.14 -5.98
CA MET A 144 -21.62 5.79 -6.34
C MET A 144 -20.40 4.93 -6.01
N LEU A 145 -20.39 4.24 -4.86
CA LEU A 145 -19.27 3.43 -4.40
C LEU A 145 -19.03 2.21 -5.32
N PRO A 146 -20.05 1.42 -5.72
CA PRO A 146 -19.87 0.36 -6.73
C PRO A 146 -19.36 0.89 -8.07
N MET A 147 -19.85 2.03 -8.54
CA MET A 147 -19.37 2.66 -9.78
C MET A 147 -17.90 3.13 -9.67
N ALA A 148 -17.46 3.51 -8.48
CA ALA A 148 -16.08 3.92 -8.20
C ALA A 148 -15.12 2.74 -7.94
N THR A 149 -15.53 1.48 -8.15
CA THR A 149 -14.69 0.29 -7.93
C THR A 149 -13.35 0.38 -8.65
N GLY A 150 -13.34 0.86 -9.91
CA GLY A 150 -12.09 1.06 -10.65
C GLY A 150 -11.10 1.99 -9.92
N GLY A 151 -11.58 3.12 -9.39
CA GLY A 151 -10.76 4.05 -8.61
C GLY A 151 -10.26 3.46 -7.29
N MET A 152 -11.11 2.73 -6.58
CA MET A 152 -10.72 2.03 -5.35
C MET A 152 -9.62 0.99 -5.60
N LEU A 153 -9.69 0.28 -6.72
CA LEU A 153 -8.65 -0.67 -7.13
C LEU A 153 -7.31 0.01 -7.44
N VAL A 154 -7.34 1.18 -8.09
CA VAL A 154 -6.12 1.98 -8.35
C VAL A 154 -5.49 2.42 -7.03
N VAL A 155 -6.27 2.96 -6.11
CA VAL A 155 -5.80 3.33 -4.76
C VAL A 155 -5.24 2.12 -4.04
N GLY A 156 -5.97 1.01 -4.03
CA GLY A 156 -5.57 -0.23 -3.37
C GLY A 156 -4.23 -0.77 -3.88
N LEU A 157 -4.04 -0.79 -5.20
CA LEU A 157 -2.79 -1.22 -5.83
C LEU A 157 -1.62 -0.30 -5.46
N PHE A 158 -1.82 1.01 -5.60
CA PHE A 158 -0.77 2.00 -5.33
C PHE A 158 -0.32 1.95 -3.87
N GLU A 159 -1.27 1.90 -2.93
CA GLU A 159 -0.97 1.81 -1.50
C GLU A 159 -0.42 0.45 -1.11
N PHE A 160 -0.85 -0.65 -1.74
CA PHE A 160 -0.26 -1.97 -1.51
C PHE A 160 1.23 -1.97 -1.83
N ILE A 161 1.62 -1.48 -3.01
CA ILE A 161 3.03 -1.38 -3.43
C ILE A 161 3.81 -0.53 -2.44
N ARG A 162 3.25 0.63 -2.06
CA ARG A 162 3.90 1.57 -1.14
C ARG A 162 4.13 0.96 0.24
N VAL A 163 3.12 0.33 0.83
CA VAL A 163 3.18 -0.19 2.21
C VAL A 163 3.98 -1.49 2.27
N TRP A 164 3.83 -2.37 1.28
CA TRP A 164 4.57 -3.63 1.22
C TRP A 164 6.08 -3.42 1.15
N GLY A 165 6.53 -2.40 0.40
CA GLY A 165 7.94 -2.07 0.23
C GLY A 165 8.53 -1.14 1.28
N GLU A 166 7.77 -0.72 2.29
CA GLU A 166 8.21 0.33 3.21
C GLU A 166 9.12 -0.21 4.33
N TYR A 167 10.41 0.00 4.14
CA TYR A 167 11.46 -0.41 5.08
C TYR A 167 11.78 0.66 6.13
N LEU A 168 12.04 1.90 5.68
CA LEU A 168 12.64 2.94 6.53
C LEU A 168 11.69 3.33 7.66
N PHE A 169 10.40 3.46 7.38
CA PHE A 169 9.42 3.76 8.42
C PHE A 169 9.31 2.61 9.43
N THR A 170 9.22 1.36 8.95
CA THR A 170 9.11 0.17 9.82
C THR A 170 10.31 0.06 10.76
N LEU A 171 11.52 0.31 10.24
CA LEU A 171 12.77 0.31 10.99
C LEU A 171 12.75 1.22 12.22
N THR A 172 12.07 2.37 12.14
CA THR A 172 11.99 3.31 13.27
C THR A 172 10.88 2.97 14.26
N MET A 173 9.89 2.21 13.85
CA MET A 173 8.67 1.95 14.63
C MET A 173 8.68 0.61 15.34
N ILE A 174 9.41 -0.38 14.83
CA ILE A 174 9.46 -1.73 15.38
C ILE A 174 10.87 -2.04 15.87
N ASP A 175 10.97 -2.41 17.14
CA ASP A 175 12.23 -2.86 17.76
C ASP A 175 12.24 -4.38 17.99
N ARG A 176 11.05 -5.00 18.06
CA ARG A 176 10.90 -6.44 18.34
C ARG A 176 11.03 -7.30 17.08
N PRO A 177 11.95 -8.29 17.06
CA PRO A 177 12.13 -9.16 15.91
C PRO A 177 10.88 -9.95 15.49
N ASP A 178 10.02 -10.33 16.44
CA ASP A 178 8.75 -11.03 16.16
C ASP A 178 7.73 -10.17 15.38
N LEU A 179 7.94 -8.85 15.32
CA LEU A 179 7.06 -7.90 14.65
C LEU A 179 7.63 -7.34 13.35
N TYR A 180 8.82 -7.77 12.93
CA TYR A 180 9.40 -7.30 11.68
C TYR A 180 8.49 -7.61 10.50
N THR A 181 8.33 -6.64 9.60
CA THR A 181 7.72 -6.86 8.28
C THR A 181 8.74 -7.55 7.38
N LEU A 182 8.28 -8.12 6.27
CA LEU A 182 9.13 -8.88 5.34
C LEU A 182 10.37 -8.09 4.89
N GLY A 183 10.18 -6.84 4.45
CA GLY A 183 11.29 -5.97 4.03
C GLY A 183 12.31 -5.71 5.15
N MET A 184 11.82 -5.45 6.37
CA MET A 184 12.68 -5.20 7.53
C MET A 184 13.40 -6.46 8.01
N GLY A 185 12.70 -7.58 8.12
CA GLY A 185 13.26 -8.85 8.59
C GLY A 185 14.36 -9.35 7.67
N ILE A 186 14.17 -9.19 6.36
CA ILE A 186 15.20 -9.51 5.37
C ILE A 186 16.39 -8.56 5.49
N ALA A 187 16.17 -7.25 5.58
CA ALA A 187 17.28 -6.32 5.75
C ALA A 187 18.09 -6.62 7.03
N MET A 188 17.43 -6.95 8.14
CA MET A 188 18.10 -7.22 9.41
C MET A 188 18.83 -8.57 9.45
N GLN A 189 18.22 -9.63 8.91
CA GLN A 189 18.79 -10.97 8.96
C GLN A 189 19.71 -11.27 7.79
N PHE A 190 19.36 -10.85 6.58
CA PHE A 190 20.13 -11.17 5.39
C PHE A 190 21.39 -10.31 5.27
N VAL A 191 21.34 -9.02 5.64
CA VAL A 191 22.57 -8.19 5.71
C VAL A 191 23.51 -8.70 6.81
N GLY A 192 22.97 -9.18 7.93
CA GLY A 192 23.77 -9.82 8.99
C GLY A 192 24.47 -11.10 8.52
N LEU A 193 23.77 -11.94 7.75
CA LEU A 193 24.30 -13.19 7.20
C LEU A 193 25.39 -12.98 6.13
N ALA A 194 25.29 -11.91 5.33
CA ALA A 194 26.29 -11.56 4.32
C ALA A 194 27.65 -11.13 4.91
N LEU A 195 27.68 -10.76 6.20
CA LEU A 195 28.89 -10.34 6.91
C LEU A 195 29.60 -11.50 7.64
N GLU A 196 28.89 -12.60 7.94
CA GLU A 196 29.43 -13.73 8.71
C GLU A 196 30.03 -14.84 7.83
N ASP A 197 29.53 -15.05 6.60
CA ASP A 197 30.02 -16.06 5.66
C ASP A 197 30.82 -15.40 4.51
N GLY A 198 32.13 -15.68 4.43
CA GLY A 198 33.05 -15.03 3.48
C GLY A 198 32.74 -15.19 1.97
N GLU A 199 33.26 -14.20 1.24
CA GLU A 199 33.41 -13.94 -0.22
C GLU A 199 32.28 -14.21 -1.22
N PHE A 200 31.36 -15.15 -1.02
CA PHE A 200 30.33 -15.46 -2.02
C PHE A 200 29.07 -16.08 -1.40
N THR A 201 28.33 -15.34 -0.56
CA THR A 201 26.92 -15.64 -0.27
C THR A 201 26.07 -15.39 -1.53
N SER A 202 26.30 -16.24 -2.53
CA SER A 202 25.59 -16.48 -3.78
C SER A 202 24.69 -15.33 -4.25
N TYR A 203 25.07 -14.65 -5.34
CA TYR A 203 24.13 -13.84 -6.13
C TYR A 203 22.78 -14.54 -6.38
N GLY A 204 22.74 -15.88 -6.38
CA GLY A 204 21.51 -16.66 -6.43
C GLY A 204 20.65 -16.61 -5.16
N ALA A 205 21.25 -16.53 -3.97
CA ALA A 205 20.53 -16.32 -2.70
C ALA A 205 19.97 -14.89 -2.62
N GLU A 206 20.74 -13.89 -3.03
CA GLU A 206 20.24 -12.50 -3.18
C GLU A 206 19.07 -12.43 -4.16
N ALA A 207 19.22 -13.02 -5.35
CA ALA A 207 18.15 -13.07 -6.34
C ALA A 207 16.91 -13.81 -5.81
N ALA A 208 17.08 -14.90 -5.05
CA ALA A 208 15.98 -15.62 -4.42
C ALA A 208 15.22 -14.74 -3.40
N VAL A 209 15.95 -13.99 -2.57
CA VAL A 209 15.37 -13.02 -1.62
C VAL A 209 14.58 -11.92 -2.35
N TYR A 210 15.15 -11.32 -3.40
CA TYR A 210 14.45 -10.31 -4.19
C TYR A 210 13.20 -10.87 -4.86
N LEU A 211 13.24 -12.11 -5.35
CA LEU A 211 12.10 -12.74 -5.98
C LEU A 211 11.00 -13.07 -4.96
N LEU A 212 11.36 -13.59 -3.79
CA LEU A 212 10.41 -13.88 -2.70
C LEU A 212 9.73 -12.61 -2.16
N THR A 213 10.47 -11.51 -2.04
CA THR A 213 9.94 -10.22 -1.56
C THR A 213 9.06 -9.50 -2.57
N SER A 214 9.43 -9.56 -3.85
CA SER A 214 8.65 -8.94 -4.93
C SER A 214 7.47 -9.78 -5.41
N ALA A 215 7.46 -11.10 -5.14
CA ALA A 215 6.42 -12.01 -5.62
C ALA A 215 4.99 -11.55 -5.28
N PRO A 216 4.65 -11.09 -4.05
CA PRO A 216 3.29 -10.65 -3.74
C PRO A 216 2.86 -9.42 -4.56
N VAL A 217 3.77 -8.47 -4.77
CA VAL A 217 3.52 -7.31 -5.62
C VAL A 217 3.32 -7.73 -7.07
N LEU A 218 4.14 -8.65 -7.60
CA LEU A 218 4.02 -9.17 -8.95
C LEU A 218 2.72 -9.94 -9.17
N ILE A 219 2.35 -10.82 -8.23
CA ILE A 219 1.08 -11.58 -8.27
C ILE A 219 -0.09 -10.61 -8.28
N LEU A 220 -0.08 -9.63 -7.37
CA LEU A 220 -1.14 -8.63 -7.29
C LEU A 220 -1.19 -7.80 -8.60
N PHE A 221 -0.06 -7.34 -9.12
CA PHE A 221 -0.04 -6.68 -10.43
C PHE A 221 -0.63 -7.57 -11.54
N ILE A 222 -0.26 -8.85 -11.62
CA ILE A 222 -0.74 -9.77 -12.65
C ILE A 222 -2.26 -9.98 -12.56
N LEU A 223 -2.81 -10.04 -11.35
CA LEU A 223 -4.25 -10.19 -11.12
C LEU A 223 -5.02 -8.91 -11.49
N PHE A 224 -4.47 -7.74 -11.17
CA PHE A 224 -5.17 -6.45 -11.32
C PHE A 224 -4.87 -5.72 -12.66
N GLN A 225 -3.81 -6.07 -13.41
CA GLN A 225 -3.44 -5.42 -14.68
C GLN A 225 -4.57 -5.42 -15.71
N ARG A 226 -5.38 -6.48 -15.77
CA ARG A 226 -6.49 -6.60 -16.74
C ARG A 226 -7.62 -5.63 -16.43
N MET A 227 -7.86 -5.33 -15.15
CA MET A 227 -8.86 -4.35 -14.73
C MET A 227 -8.38 -2.93 -15.01
N PHE A 228 -7.08 -2.68 -14.85
CA PHE A 228 -6.46 -1.40 -15.22
C PHE A 228 -6.62 -1.10 -16.71
N ILE A 229 -6.36 -2.09 -17.58
CA ILE A 229 -6.51 -1.95 -19.04
C ILE A 229 -7.97 -1.72 -19.43
N ARG A 230 -8.93 -2.40 -18.78
CA ARG A 230 -10.37 -2.20 -19.03
C ARG A 230 -10.85 -0.79 -18.66
N GLY A 231 -10.45 -0.28 -17.49
CA GLY A 231 -10.82 1.07 -17.03
C GLY A 231 -10.31 2.18 -17.95
N MET A 232 -9.10 2.04 -18.53
CA MET A 232 -8.59 2.99 -19.52
C MET A 232 -9.32 2.91 -20.86
N MET A 233 -9.74 1.73 -21.29
CA MET A 233 -10.47 1.54 -22.56
C MET A 233 -11.94 1.99 -22.49
N GLU A 234 -12.57 1.95 -21.32
CA GLU A 234 -13.93 2.47 -21.13
C GLU A 234 -13.97 4.01 -21.18
N GLY A 235 -12.90 4.69 -20.74
CA GLY A 235 -12.74 6.14 -20.91
C GLY A 235 -12.48 6.61 -22.34
N LEU A 236 -12.14 5.70 -23.26
CA LEU A 236 -11.93 5.96 -24.70
C LEU A 236 -13.20 5.75 -25.54
N LYS A 237 -14.31 5.30 -24.94
CA LYS A 237 -15.59 5.05 -25.61
C LYS A 237 -16.65 6.15 -25.40
N LEU A 238 -16.23 7.32 -24.91
CA LEU A 238 -17.01 8.56 -24.89
C LEU A 238 -16.40 9.54 -25.89
#